data_AF-A0A4C1V332-F1
#
_entry.id   AF-A0A4C1V332-F1
#
_cell.length_a   1.000
_cell.length_b   1.000
_cell.length_c   1.000
_cell.angle_alpha   90.00
_cell.angle_beta   90.00
_cell.angle_gamma   90.00
#
_symmetry.space_group_name_H-M   'P 1'
#
loop_
_entity.id
_entity.type
_entity.pdbx_description
1 polymer ?
#
loop_
_entity_poly.entity_id
_entity_poly.type
_entity_poly.pdbx_seq_one_letter_code
_entity_poly.pdbx_strand_id
1 'polypeptide(L)'
;MADDEEEEGFGGLYDNGHWSWDDYINELIFISDLPPAEEEILVLPQKAPTGTIEFRDDIDLLEQIRFRRRYQRKVKPGQPEVITVQDIKDIALYTAPVNILSRDLINVLHLPTVDRLLRALILYVQYYLQIADEMQKRMVEAQTKIRTPVCEVLEHELRDNMSDLRLIVAKEYCTMLVGIA
;
A
#
# COMPACT_ATOMS: atom_id res chain seq x y z
N MET A 1 -42.14 19.25 10.56
CA MET A 1 -42.26 19.42 9.10
C MET A 1 -40.83 19.41 8.58
N ALA A 2 -40.61 18.58 7.57
CA ALA A 2 -39.33 18.21 6.96
C ALA A 2 -38.60 19.45 6.39
N ASP A 3 -37.29 19.55 6.62
CA ASP A 3 -36.20 19.24 5.68
C ASP A 3 -36.11 20.24 4.53
N ASP A 4 -35.19 21.20 4.69
CA ASP A 4 -34.45 21.81 3.59
C ASP A 4 -32.97 21.70 3.99
N GLU A 5 -32.45 20.46 4.02
CA GLU A 5 -31.02 20.22 3.90
C GLU A 5 -30.65 20.55 2.45
N GLU A 6 -29.87 21.61 2.26
CA GLU A 6 -29.29 21.97 0.97
C GLU A 6 -28.48 20.77 0.47
N GLU A 7 -29.07 20.06 -0.49
CA GLU A 7 -28.46 18.99 -1.27
C GLU A 7 -27.28 19.63 -2.02
N GLU A 8 -26.09 19.60 -1.40
CA GLU A 8 -24.84 20.08 -1.96
C GLU A 8 -24.50 19.18 -3.15
N GLY A 9 -25.07 19.57 -4.28
CA GLY A 9 -25.11 18.83 -5.52
C GLY A 9 -23.71 18.40 -5.92
N PHE A 10 -23.51 17.09 -5.89
CA PHE A 10 -22.36 16.41 -6.45
C PHE A 10 -22.24 16.82 -7.92
N GLY A 11 -21.32 17.74 -8.25
CA GLY A 11 -21.03 18.10 -9.62
C GLY A 11 -20.67 16.86 -10.42
N GLY A 12 -21.48 16.51 -11.42
CA GLY A 12 -21.24 15.43 -12.34
C GLY A 12 -19.88 15.60 -13.05
N LEU A 13 -19.32 14.51 -13.58
CA LEU A 13 -18.03 14.52 -14.28
C LEU A 13 -17.98 15.51 -15.47
N TYR A 14 -19.15 15.98 -15.92
CA TYR A 14 -19.34 16.93 -17.01
C TYR A 14 -20.09 18.20 -16.60
N ASP A 15 -20.20 18.48 -15.30
CA ASP A 15 -20.83 19.72 -14.85
C ASP A 15 -19.85 20.88 -15.08
N ASN A 16 -20.35 21.95 -15.72
CA ASN A 16 -19.62 23.17 -16.03
C ASN A 16 -18.51 23.00 -17.09
N GLY A 17 -18.90 22.53 -18.27
CA GLY A 17 -18.06 22.52 -19.46
C GLY A 17 -18.88 22.36 -20.74
N HIS A 18 -18.22 22.41 -21.89
CA HIS A 18 -18.85 22.24 -23.20
C HIS A 18 -18.08 21.22 -24.05
N TRP A 19 -18.80 20.54 -24.94
CA TRP A 19 -18.20 19.65 -25.91
C TRP A 19 -17.80 20.44 -27.16
N SER A 20 -16.56 20.27 -27.59
CA SER A 20 -16.06 20.85 -28.84
C SER A 20 -15.47 19.76 -29.72
N TRP A 21 -15.57 19.96 -31.03
CA TRP A 21 -14.96 19.07 -32.00
C TRP A 21 -13.52 19.50 -32.24
N ASP A 22 -12.56 18.61 -32.02
CA ASP A 22 -11.16 18.86 -32.33
C ASP A 22 -10.82 18.33 -33.72
N ASP A 23 -10.61 19.24 -34.67
CA ASP A 23 -10.28 18.92 -36.06
C ASP A 23 -8.90 18.25 -36.22
N TYR A 24 -7.99 18.38 -35.25
CA TYR A 24 -6.65 17.78 -35.33
C TYR A 24 -6.67 16.30 -34.96
N ILE A 25 -7.46 15.95 -33.96
CA ILE A 25 -7.59 14.57 -33.45
C ILE A 25 -8.81 13.86 -34.10
N ASN A 26 -9.70 14.64 -34.71
CA ASN A 26 -10.93 14.19 -35.38
C ASN A 26 -11.88 13.47 -34.40
N GLU A 27 -11.96 14.00 -33.18
CA GLU A 27 -12.76 13.45 -32.07
C GLU A 27 -13.49 14.57 -31.31
N LEU A 28 -14.59 14.19 -30.65
CA LEU A 28 -15.36 15.09 -29.79
C LEU A 28 -14.73 15.10 -28.39
N ILE A 29 -14.24 16.26 -27.95
CA ILE A 29 -13.59 16.43 -26.65
C ILE A 29 -14.44 17.29 -25.72
N PHE A 30 -14.45 16.95 -24.42
CA PHE A 30 -15.08 17.76 -23.39
C PHE A 30 -14.08 18.77 -22.83
N ILE A 31 -14.44 20.06 -22.85
CA ILE A 31 -13.65 21.16 -22.30
C ILE A 31 -14.38 21.66 -21.05
N SER A 32 -13.74 21.58 -19.88
CA SER A 32 -14.27 22.16 -18.65
C SER A 32 -14.08 23.68 -18.66
N ASP A 33 -15.13 24.42 -18.32
CA ASP A 33 -15.14 25.88 -18.18
C ASP A 33 -14.78 26.33 -16.75
N LEU A 34 -14.53 25.38 -15.84
CA LEU A 34 -14.02 25.69 -14.52
C LEU A 34 -12.57 26.20 -14.63
N PRO A 35 -12.15 27.15 -13.77
CA PRO A 35 -10.74 27.48 -13.67
C PRO A 35 -9.96 26.19 -13.44
N PRO A 36 -8.82 25.99 -14.12
CA PRO A 36 -8.03 24.79 -13.96
C PRO A 36 -7.84 24.57 -12.46
N ALA A 37 -8.29 23.41 -11.95
CA ALA A 37 -8.07 23.04 -10.57
C ALA A 37 -6.58 23.30 -10.32
N GLU A 38 -6.27 24.13 -9.32
CA GLU A 38 -4.88 24.38 -8.95
C GLU A 38 -4.25 23.01 -8.76
N GLU A 39 -3.41 22.60 -9.73
CA GLU A 39 -2.51 21.49 -9.49
C GLU A 39 -1.72 21.97 -8.30
N GLU A 40 -2.02 21.46 -7.11
CA GLU A 40 -1.22 21.71 -5.94
C GLU A 40 0.18 21.25 -6.32
N ILE A 41 1.01 22.21 -6.73
CA ILE A 41 2.43 21.99 -6.94
C ILE A 41 2.93 21.70 -5.55
N LEU A 42 2.94 20.41 -5.19
CA LEU A 42 3.52 19.93 -3.95
C LEU A 42 4.98 20.37 -3.99
N VAL A 43 5.29 21.46 -3.30
CA VAL A 43 6.66 21.96 -3.16
C VAL A 43 7.38 20.95 -2.27
N LEU A 44 8.00 19.96 -2.91
CA LEU A 44 8.79 18.95 -2.24
C LEU A 44 9.93 19.65 -1.49
N PRO A 45 10.03 19.49 -0.16
CA PRO A 45 11.11 20.11 0.60
C PRO A 45 12.45 19.54 0.12
N GLN A 46 13.37 20.44 -0.24
CA GLN A 46 14.71 20.11 -0.77
C GLN A 46 15.66 19.48 0.26
N LYS A 47 15.25 19.36 1.53
CA LYS A 47 16.07 18.76 2.59
C LYS A 47 15.50 17.40 2.96
N ALA A 48 16.36 16.38 2.90
CA ALA A 48 16.06 15.06 3.42
C ALA A 48 15.60 15.17 4.88
N PRO A 49 14.38 14.72 5.23
CA PRO A 49 13.91 14.79 6.60
C PRO A 49 14.79 13.88 7.46
N THR A 50 15.50 14.49 8.40
CA THR A 50 16.41 13.81 9.33
C THR A 50 15.66 13.33 10.59
N GLY A 51 14.31 13.38 10.57
CA GLY A 51 13.43 12.96 11.67
C GLY A 51 12.81 11.58 11.42
N THR A 52 12.09 11.08 12.41
CA THR A 52 11.28 9.86 12.30
C THR A 52 10.28 10.03 11.16
N ILE A 53 10.35 9.16 10.15
CA ILE A 53 9.37 9.12 9.07
C ILE A 53 8.15 8.38 9.61
N GLU A 54 7.04 9.09 9.74
CA GLU A 54 5.76 8.53 10.17
C GLU A 54 4.81 8.48 8.97
N PHE A 55 4.36 7.28 8.64
CA PHE A 55 3.30 7.08 7.65
C PHE A 55 1.96 7.41 8.30
N ARG A 56 0.98 7.85 7.51
CA ARG A 56 -0.37 8.10 8.02
C ARG A 56 -1.03 6.76 8.34
N ASP A 57 -1.17 6.46 9.63
CA ASP A 57 -1.83 5.22 10.12
C ASP A 57 -3.36 5.30 9.99
N ASP A 58 -3.94 6.47 10.26
CA ASP A 58 -5.38 6.71 10.18
C ASP A 58 -5.75 7.48 8.89
N ILE A 59 -6.34 6.75 7.94
CA ILE A 59 -6.88 7.31 6.69
C ILE A 59 -8.39 7.47 6.83
N ASP A 60 -8.89 8.69 6.67
CA ASP A 60 -10.32 8.98 6.72
C ASP A 60 -11.09 8.25 5.61
N LEU A 61 -12.38 7.97 5.82
CA LEU A 61 -13.25 7.28 4.87
C LEU A 61 -13.26 7.98 3.50
N LEU A 62 -13.22 9.31 3.48
CA LEU A 62 -13.15 10.08 2.25
C LEU A 62 -11.85 9.82 1.48
N GLU A 63 -10.72 9.79 2.17
CA GLU A 63 -9.41 9.47 1.58
C GLU A 63 -9.36 8.02 1.09
N GLN A 64 -9.96 7.08 1.83
CA GLN A 64 -10.09 5.69 1.37
C GLN A 64 -10.92 5.58 0.08
N ILE A 65 -12.04 6.31 0.00
CA ILE A 65 -12.87 6.36 -1.22
C ILE A 65 -12.07 6.96 -2.38
N ARG A 66 -11.32 8.04 -2.15
CA ARG A 66 -10.42 8.63 -3.16
C ARG A 66 -9.39 7.62 -3.65
N PHE A 67 -8.72 6.90 -2.75
CA PHE A 67 -7.76 5.86 -3.11
C PHE A 67 -8.38 4.77 -3.95
N ARG A 68 -9.50 4.20 -3.50
CA ARG A 68 -10.21 3.13 -4.23
C ARG A 68 -10.66 3.58 -5.60
N ARG A 69 -11.07 4.84 -5.77
CA ARG A 69 -11.53 5.38 -7.06
C ARG A 69 -10.36 5.62 -8.03
N ARG A 70 -9.29 6.29 -7.58
CA ARG A 70 -8.24 6.83 -8.45
C ARG A 70 -6.96 6.00 -8.53
N TYR A 71 -6.56 5.35 -7.45
CA TYR A 71 -5.23 4.72 -7.34
C TYR A 71 -5.27 3.20 -7.26
N GLN A 72 -6.31 2.62 -6.65
CA GLN A 72 -6.43 1.17 -6.57
C GLN A 72 -6.59 0.54 -7.97
N ARG A 73 -5.72 -0.43 -8.27
CA ARG A 73 -5.79 -1.24 -9.49
C ARG A 73 -7.19 -1.84 -9.66
N LYS A 74 -7.78 -1.64 -10.84
CA LYS A 74 -9.07 -2.24 -11.21
C LYS A 74 -8.85 -3.65 -11.72
N VAL A 75 -9.41 -4.64 -11.02
CA VAL A 75 -9.37 -6.05 -11.45
C VAL A 75 -10.26 -6.21 -12.68
N LYS A 76 -9.69 -6.73 -13.77
CA LYS A 76 -10.46 -7.02 -14.98
C LYS A 76 -11.33 -8.26 -14.77
N PRO A 77 -12.49 -8.38 -15.46
CA PRO A 77 -13.30 -9.59 -15.40
C PRO A 77 -12.47 -10.82 -15.77
N GLY A 78 -12.47 -11.84 -14.89
CA GLY A 78 -11.73 -13.09 -15.09
C GLY A 78 -10.30 -13.11 -14.55
N GLN A 79 -9.80 -12.01 -13.98
CA GLN A 79 -8.52 -12.03 -13.24
C GLN A 79 -8.74 -12.40 -11.78
N PRO A 80 -7.81 -13.18 -11.17
CA PRO A 80 -7.90 -13.49 -9.75
C PRO A 80 -7.68 -12.23 -8.91
N GLU A 81 -8.52 -12.06 -7.90
CA GLU A 81 -8.39 -10.98 -6.92
C GLU A 81 -7.29 -11.35 -5.93
N VAL A 82 -6.05 -10.96 -6.27
CA VAL A 82 -4.86 -11.17 -5.45
C VAL A 82 -4.16 -9.85 -5.19
N ILE A 83 -3.60 -9.73 -3.98
CA ILE A 83 -2.75 -8.61 -3.58
C ILE A 83 -1.38 -8.81 -4.22
N THR A 84 -0.95 -7.82 -5.00
CA THR A 84 0.36 -7.79 -5.65
C THR A 84 1.33 -6.90 -4.89
N VAL A 85 2.63 -7.03 -5.19
CA VAL A 85 3.66 -6.13 -4.64
C VAL A 85 3.37 -4.67 -5.02
N GLN A 86 2.81 -4.43 -6.20
CA GLN A 86 2.44 -3.09 -6.63
C GLN A 86 1.34 -2.51 -5.75
N ASP A 87 0.31 -3.28 -5.43
CA ASP A 87 -0.79 -2.82 -4.56
C ASP A 87 -0.25 -2.36 -3.18
N ILE A 88 0.79 -3.03 -2.66
CA ILE A 88 1.47 -2.64 -1.41
C ILE A 88 2.24 -1.32 -1.56
N LYS A 89 2.98 -1.16 -2.67
CA LYS A 89 3.71 0.08 -2.95
C LYS A 89 2.78 1.27 -3.13
N ASP A 90 1.65 1.06 -3.81
CA ASP A 90 0.67 2.12 -4.08
C ASP A 90 0.08 2.64 -2.77
N ILE A 91 -0.24 1.74 -1.82
CA ILE A 91 -0.68 2.13 -0.48
C ILE A 91 0.43 2.87 0.27
N ALA A 92 1.66 2.34 0.27
CA ALA A 92 2.78 2.96 0.96
C ALA A 92 3.11 4.36 0.43
N LEU A 93 3.02 4.57 -0.89
CA LEU A 93 3.20 5.87 -1.52
C LEU A 93 2.05 6.83 -1.20
N TYR A 94 0.82 6.32 -1.10
CA TYR A 94 -0.34 7.12 -0.75
C TYR A 94 -0.33 7.60 0.71
N THR A 95 0.18 6.77 1.63
CA THR A 95 0.28 7.11 3.07
C THR A 95 1.59 7.78 3.45
N ALA A 96 2.57 7.82 2.56
CA ALA A 96 3.85 8.46 2.78
C ALA A 96 3.68 9.97 3.00
N PRO A 97 4.43 10.58 3.93
CA PRO A 97 4.41 12.01 4.08
C PRO A 97 5.04 12.70 2.85
N VAL A 98 4.42 13.80 2.39
CA VAL A 98 4.82 14.47 1.14
C VAL A 98 6.28 14.93 1.15
N ASN A 99 6.84 15.17 2.35
CA ASN A 99 8.22 15.60 2.52
C ASN A 99 9.28 14.56 2.10
N ILE A 100 8.95 13.27 2.08
CA ILE A 100 9.87 12.21 1.61
C ILE A 100 9.62 11.82 0.16
N LEU A 101 8.48 12.22 -0.41
CA LEU A 101 8.03 11.76 -1.72
C LEU A 101 8.86 12.43 -2.83
N SER A 102 10.02 11.86 -3.12
CA SER A 102 10.90 12.29 -4.20
C SER A 102 10.83 11.32 -5.39
N ARG A 103 11.15 11.82 -6.59
CA ARG A 103 11.29 10.96 -7.78
C ARG A 103 12.30 9.84 -7.56
N ASP A 104 13.39 10.14 -6.85
CA ASP A 104 14.43 9.16 -6.54
C ASP A 104 13.91 8.07 -5.60
N LEU A 105 13.12 8.40 -4.58
CA LEU A 105 12.48 7.41 -3.72
C LEU A 105 11.53 6.51 -4.50
N ILE A 106 10.71 7.09 -5.38
CA ILE A 106 9.79 6.31 -6.24
C ILE A 106 10.58 5.37 -7.13
N ASN A 107 11.67 5.83 -7.74
CA ASN A 107 12.54 4.98 -8.56
C ASN A 107 13.17 3.85 -7.76
N VAL A 108 13.65 4.13 -6.54
CA VAL A 108 14.22 3.13 -5.63
C VAL A 108 13.17 2.07 -5.27
N LEU A 109 11.94 2.48 -4.96
CA LEU A 109 10.85 1.54 -4.66
C LEU A 109 10.51 0.62 -5.84
N HIS A 110 10.83 1.00 -7.07
CA HIS A 110 10.63 0.19 -8.27
C HIS A 110 11.86 -0.62 -8.69
N LEU A 111 12.96 -0.57 -7.92
CA LEU A 111 14.13 -1.40 -8.19
C LEU A 111 13.84 -2.88 -7.93
N PRO A 112 14.37 -3.80 -8.77
CA PRO A 112 14.22 -5.25 -8.58
C PRO A 112 14.70 -5.76 -7.20
N THR A 113 15.71 -5.13 -6.62
CA THR A 113 16.24 -5.45 -5.28
C THR A 113 15.22 -5.16 -4.17
N VAL A 114 14.57 -4.00 -4.22
CA VAL A 114 13.49 -3.65 -3.27
C VAL A 114 12.29 -4.56 -3.47
N ASP A 115 11.99 -4.88 -4.72
CA ASP A 115 10.97 -5.85 -5.11
C ASP A 115 11.17 -7.23 -4.49
N ARG A 116 12.42 -7.73 -4.51
CA ARG A 116 12.79 -9.00 -3.86
C ARG A 116 12.64 -8.91 -2.34
N LEU A 117 13.09 -7.82 -1.73
CA LEU A 117 12.92 -7.57 -0.29
C LEU A 117 11.44 -7.54 0.11
N LEU A 118 10.59 -6.83 -0.63
CA LEU A 118 9.16 -6.77 -0.38
C LEU A 118 8.51 -8.16 -0.49
N ARG A 119 8.89 -8.96 -1.49
CA ARG A 119 8.40 -10.35 -1.59
C ARG A 119 8.83 -11.21 -0.40
N ALA A 120 10.08 -11.10 0.04
CA ALA A 120 10.55 -11.79 1.24
C ALA A 120 9.77 -11.38 2.49
N LEU A 121 9.49 -10.09 2.66
CA LEU A 121 8.68 -9.57 3.75
C LEU A 121 7.23 -10.07 3.69
N ILE A 122 6.62 -10.11 2.51
CA ILE A 122 5.26 -10.64 2.32
C ILE A 122 5.20 -12.11 2.76
N LEU A 123 6.18 -12.93 2.34
CA LEU A 123 6.25 -14.34 2.75
C LEU A 123 6.40 -14.49 4.27
N TYR A 124 7.28 -13.69 4.87
CA TYR A 124 7.48 -13.67 6.32
C TYR A 124 6.20 -13.30 7.09
N VAL A 125 5.55 -12.20 6.70
CA VAL A 125 4.32 -11.70 7.35
C VAL A 125 3.17 -12.67 7.12
N GLN A 126 3.04 -13.24 5.92
CA GLN A 126 2.00 -14.23 5.61
C GLN A 126 2.14 -15.46 6.51
N TYR A 127 3.34 -16.02 6.63
CA TYR A 127 3.56 -17.18 7.50
C TYR A 127 3.34 -16.83 8.97
N TYR A 128 3.81 -15.66 9.42
CA TYR A 128 3.54 -15.16 10.76
C TYR A 128 2.04 -15.10 11.07
N LEU A 129 1.23 -14.52 10.17
CA LEU A 129 -0.22 -14.42 10.35
C LEU A 129 -0.89 -15.81 10.38
N GLN A 130 -0.41 -16.76 9.58
CA GLN A 130 -0.94 -18.13 9.57
C GLN A 130 -0.70 -18.86 10.91
N ILE A 131 0.44 -18.62 11.55
CA ILE A 131 0.79 -19.30 12.81
C ILE A 131 0.40 -18.51 14.06
N ALA A 132 0.10 -17.21 13.95
CA ALA A 132 -0.11 -16.31 15.08
C ALA A 132 -1.21 -16.81 16.03
N ASP A 133 -2.37 -17.20 15.48
CA ASP A 133 -3.49 -17.70 16.27
C ASP A 133 -3.16 -19.00 17.00
N GLU A 134 -2.44 -19.91 16.33
CA GLU A 134 -2.00 -21.18 16.94
C GLU A 134 -0.97 -20.90 18.04
N MET A 135 0.01 -20.03 17.80
CA MET A 135 1.00 -19.62 18.80
C MET A 135 0.36 -18.96 20.01
N GLN A 136 -0.65 -18.12 19.82
CA GLN A 136 -1.39 -17.50 20.92
C GLN A 136 -2.11 -18.54 21.76
N LYS A 137 -2.79 -19.52 21.15
CA LYS A 137 -3.41 -20.64 21.89
C LYS A 137 -2.37 -21.41 22.67
N ARG A 138 -1.23 -21.73 22.05
CA ARG A 138 -0.14 -22.48 22.69
C ARG A 138 0.46 -21.73 23.86
N MET A 139 0.59 -20.41 23.80
CA MET A 139 1.03 -19.61 24.94
C MET A 139 0.11 -19.76 26.15
N VAL A 140 -1.21 -19.80 25.94
CA VAL A 140 -2.19 -20.02 27.02
C VAL A 140 -2.13 -21.47 27.53
N GLU A 141 -1.98 -22.44 26.63
CA GLU A 141 -1.86 -23.85 27.01
C GLU A 141 -0.57 -24.13 27.79
N ALA A 142 0.54 -23.48 27.46
CA ALA A 142 1.80 -23.62 28.17
C ALA A 142 1.71 -23.17 29.65
N GLN A 143 0.76 -22.28 29.97
CA GLN A 143 0.51 -21.84 31.35
C GLN A 143 -0.39 -22.80 32.13
N THR A 144 -1.22 -23.59 31.45
CA THR A 144 -2.31 -24.35 32.06
C THR A 144 -2.14 -25.87 31.97
N LYS A 145 -1.35 -26.37 31.02
CA LYS A 145 -1.21 -27.80 30.68
C LYS A 145 0.24 -28.28 30.83
N ILE A 146 0.39 -29.59 31.03
CA ILE A 146 1.70 -30.24 31.14
C ILE A 146 2.35 -30.41 29.75
N ARG A 147 3.65 -30.08 29.67
CA ARG A 147 4.59 -30.30 28.56
C ARG A 147 4.48 -31.73 27.97
N THR A 148 4.17 -31.91 26.68
CA THR A 148 4.38 -33.20 25.99
C THR A 148 5.48 -33.09 24.95
N PRO A 149 6.24 -34.17 24.65
CA PRO A 149 7.34 -34.11 23.68
C PRO A 149 6.86 -33.75 22.25
N VAL A 150 5.62 -34.08 21.91
CA VAL A 150 5.01 -33.71 20.61
C VAL A 150 4.85 -32.20 20.49
N CYS A 151 4.52 -31.50 21.57
CA CYS A 151 4.45 -30.04 21.57
C CYS A 151 5.81 -29.42 21.27
N GLU A 152 6.90 -30.00 21.81
CA GLU A 152 8.24 -29.47 21.60
C GLU A 152 8.67 -29.60 20.14
N VAL A 153 8.42 -30.75 19.51
CA VAL A 153 8.75 -30.95 18.08
C VAL A 153 8.02 -29.94 17.20
N LEU A 154 6.72 -29.72 17.44
CA LEU A 154 5.92 -28.77 16.67
C LEU A 154 6.38 -27.32 16.88
N GLU A 155 6.65 -26.91 18.13
CA GLU A 155 7.15 -25.57 18.44
C GLU A 155 8.54 -25.33 17.84
N HIS A 156 9.39 -26.36 17.78
CA HIS A 156 10.69 -26.30 17.12
C HIS A 156 10.54 -26.09 15.61
N GLU A 157 9.69 -26.87 14.94
CA GLU A 157 9.46 -26.72 13.51
C GLU A 157 8.94 -25.31 13.15
N LEU A 158 7.96 -24.81 13.90
CA LEU A 158 7.41 -23.47 13.65
C LEU A 158 8.45 -22.37 13.90
N ARG A 159 9.28 -22.53 14.93
CA ARG A 159 10.38 -21.62 15.24
C ARG A 159 11.44 -21.62 14.14
N ASP A 160 11.83 -22.79 13.68
CA ASP A 160 12.87 -22.96 12.66
C ASP A 160 12.40 -22.37 11.32
N ASN A 161 11.16 -22.67 10.91
CA ASN A 161 10.55 -22.06 9.72
C ASN A 161 10.51 -20.52 9.81
N MET A 162 10.15 -19.97 10.98
CA MET A 162 10.19 -18.51 11.20
C MET A 162 11.62 -17.96 11.11
N SER A 163 12.61 -18.69 11.63
CA SER A 163 14.03 -18.32 11.58
C SER A 163 14.52 -18.28 10.13
N ASP A 164 14.18 -19.28 9.33
CA ASP A 164 14.56 -19.36 7.92
C ASP A 164 13.98 -18.20 7.10
N LEU A 165 12.72 -17.83 7.34
CA LEU A 165 12.11 -16.67 6.69
C LEU A 165 12.78 -15.36 7.11
N ARG A 166 13.19 -15.20 8.38
CA ARG A 166 13.97 -14.02 8.82
C ARG A 166 15.33 -13.96 8.14
N LEU A 167 15.99 -15.10 7.93
CA LEU A 167 17.25 -15.15 7.20
C LEU A 167 17.08 -14.73 5.73
N ILE A 168 15.99 -15.14 5.08
CA ILE A 168 15.68 -14.72 3.71
C ILE A 168 15.48 -13.20 3.64
N VAL A 169 14.69 -12.63 4.57
CA VAL A 169 14.51 -11.17 4.65
C VAL A 169 15.84 -10.45 4.87
N ALA A 170 16.65 -10.93 5.82
CA ALA A 170 17.96 -10.35 6.11
C ALA A 170 18.90 -10.41 4.90
N LYS A 171 18.91 -11.53 4.16
CA LYS A 171 19.70 -11.69 2.94
C LYS A 171 19.31 -10.67 1.87
N GLU A 172 18.02 -10.51 1.60
CA GLU A 172 17.56 -9.55 0.59
C GLU A 172 17.81 -8.10 1.04
N TYR A 173 17.69 -7.82 2.33
CA TYR A 173 18.00 -6.51 2.90
C TYR A 173 19.49 -6.17 2.77
N CYS A 174 20.39 -7.10 3.11
CA CYS A 174 21.82 -6.92 2.89
C CYS A 174 22.16 -6.75 1.40
N THR A 175 21.50 -7.52 0.52
CA THR A 175 21.71 -7.42 -0.93
C THR A 175 21.33 -6.02 -1.44
N MET A 176 20.21 -5.48 -0.95
CA MET A 176 19.78 -4.11 -1.25
C MET A 176 20.80 -3.07 -0.76
N LEU A 177 21.33 -3.21 0.46
CA LEU A 177 22.31 -2.27 1.02
C LEU A 177 23.65 -2.29 0.29
N VAL A 178 24.13 -3.47 -0.12
CA VAL A 178 25.41 -3.60 -0.85
C VAL A 178 25.27 -3.11 -2.30
N GLY A 179 24.04 -3.00 -2.82
CA GLY A 179 23.79 -2.53 -4.18
C GLY A 179 24.14 -3.55 -5.27
N ILE A 180 24.29 -4.83 -4.90
CA ILE A 180 24.46 -5.92 -5.87
C ILE A 180 23.08 -6.22 -6.44
N ALA A 181 22.78 -5.63 -7.59
CA ALA A 181 21.56 -5.88 -8.36
C ALA A 181 21.68 -7.18 -9.16
#